data_AF-A0A2E5W261-F1
#
_entry.id   AF-A0A2E5W261-F1
#
_cell.length_a   1.000
_cell.length_b   1.000
_cell.length_c   1.000
_cell.angle_alpha   90.00
_cell.angle_beta   90.00
_cell.angle_gamma   90.00
#
_symmetry.space_group_name_H-M   'P 1'
#
loop_
_entity.id
_entity.type
_entity.pdbx_description
1 polymer ?
#
loop_
_entity_poly.entity_id
_entity_poly.type
_entity_poly.pdbx_seq_one_letter_code
_entity_poly.pdbx_strand_id
1 'polypeptide(L)'
;MKKIIVLFTLSFLSAQVGEGTLSPVVTYWRTLAHEEKEVFLFSYLTQVYETHSELKNSVGYGEITEWYYENRAEMIYGIFDQLELVKVSEMVRWVDEFYSHGEYANRPFIEALEFAYRFAEASGANMWEKYENLKFDKIKPGKD
;
A
#
# COMPACT_ATOMS: atom_id res chain seq x y z
N MET A 1 40.07 -27.80 17.74
CA MET A 1 38.67 -27.43 18.06
C MET A 1 38.33 -25.96 17.75
N LYS A 2 39.27 -24.99 17.84
CA LYS A 2 38.98 -23.58 17.48
C LYS A 2 38.66 -23.31 16.00
N LYS A 3 39.23 -24.08 15.06
CA LYS A 3 39.05 -23.85 13.61
C LYS A 3 37.69 -24.29 13.05
N ILE A 4 37.02 -25.25 13.71
CA ILE A 4 35.68 -25.73 13.30
C ILE A 4 34.61 -24.72 13.72
N ILE A 5 34.78 -24.05 14.86
CA ILE A 5 33.87 -23.01 15.34
C ILE A 5 33.81 -21.82 14.37
N VAL A 6 34.95 -21.43 13.78
CA VAL A 6 35.02 -20.33 12.80
C VAL A 6 34.28 -20.68 11.50
N LEU A 7 34.29 -21.95 11.08
CA LEU A 7 33.53 -22.40 9.91
C LEU A 7 32.01 -22.35 10.14
N PHE A 8 31.56 -22.69 11.35
CA PHE A 8 30.14 -22.67 11.72
C PHE A 8 29.57 -21.25 11.88
N THR A 9 30.41 -20.30 12.32
CA THR A 9 30.01 -18.88 12.41
C THR A 9 29.96 -18.19 11.04
N LEU A 10 30.74 -18.65 10.06
CA LEU A 10 30.72 -18.08 8.70
C LEU A 10 29.45 -18.47 7.92
N SER A 11 28.89 -19.65 8.18
CA SER A 11 27.62 -20.10 7.57
C SER A 11 26.38 -19.35 8.10
N PHE A 12 26.46 -18.70 9.27
CA PHE A 12 25.36 -17.87 9.80
C PHE A 12 25.32 -16.46 9.18
N LEU A 13 26.42 -15.98 8.61
CA LEU A 13 26.47 -14.67 7.94
C LEU A 13 25.84 -14.69 6.54
N SER A 14 25.66 -15.87 5.95
CA SER A 14 25.08 -16.05 4.61
C SER A 14 23.55 -16.17 4.61
N ALA A 15 22.88 -16.12 5.77
CA ALA A 15 21.43 -16.31 5.88
C ALA A 15 20.64 -15.00 6.06
N GLN A 16 21.30 -13.83 6.00
CA GLN A 16 20.64 -12.53 6.21
C GLN A 16 20.55 -11.67 4.93
N VAL A 17 20.79 -12.25 3.76
CA VAL A 17 20.68 -11.54 2.49
C VAL A 17 19.49 -12.07 1.69
N GLY A 18 18.36 -11.37 1.82
CA GLY A 18 17.39 -11.23 0.75
C GLY A 18 16.15 -12.15 0.75
N GLU A 19 15.23 -11.91 1.68
CA GLU A 19 13.78 -11.96 1.40
C GLU A 19 13.07 -11.06 2.41
N GLY A 20 12.30 -10.09 1.91
CA GLY A 20 11.93 -8.86 2.61
C GLY A 20 11.38 -9.02 4.01
N THR A 21 11.89 -8.21 4.95
CA THR A 21 11.22 -7.99 6.24
C THR A 21 9.81 -7.53 5.96
N LEU A 22 8.81 -8.35 6.31
CA LEU A 22 7.40 -7.99 6.20
C LEU A 22 7.19 -6.62 6.84
N SER A 23 6.59 -5.69 6.09
CA SER A 23 6.15 -4.43 6.66
C SER A 23 5.21 -4.73 7.84
N PRO A 24 5.43 -4.15 9.03
CA PRO A 24 4.56 -4.38 10.19
C PRO A 24 3.08 -4.14 9.88
N VAL A 25 2.79 -3.20 8.97
CA VAL A 25 1.43 -2.93 8.48
C VAL A 25 0.85 -4.13 7.73
N VAL A 26 1.64 -4.77 6.87
CA VAL A 26 1.21 -5.95 6.09
C VAL A 26 1.06 -7.15 7.01
N THR A 27 1.97 -7.33 7.97
CA THR A 27 1.83 -8.37 9.00
C THR A 27 0.53 -8.17 9.79
N TYR A 28 0.26 -6.94 10.23
CA TYR A 28 -0.97 -6.62 10.95
C TYR A 28 -2.21 -6.88 10.10
N TRP A 29 -2.26 -6.35 8.87
CA TRP A 29 -3.36 -6.56 7.92
C TRP A 29 -3.75 -8.03 7.77
N ARG A 30 -2.77 -8.93 7.65
CA ARG A 30 -3.00 -10.38 7.50
C ARG A 30 -3.64 -11.04 8.73
N THR A 31 -3.53 -10.43 9.90
CA THR A 31 -4.13 -10.96 11.14
C THR A 31 -5.59 -10.55 11.34
N LEU A 32 -6.06 -9.56 10.57
CA LEU A 32 -7.39 -8.98 10.74
C LEU A 32 -8.47 -9.79 10.02
N ALA A 33 -9.63 -9.90 10.66
CA ALA A 33 -10.88 -10.28 10.00
C ALA A 33 -11.32 -9.19 9.00
N HIS A 34 -12.29 -9.50 8.14
CA HIS A 34 -12.71 -8.60 7.07
C HIS A 34 -13.22 -7.25 7.61
N GLU A 35 -14.06 -7.28 8.63
CA GLU A 35 -14.63 -6.08 9.27
C GLU A 35 -13.54 -5.26 9.98
N GLU A 36 -12.54 -5.93 10.56
CA GLU A 36 -11.40 -5.26 11.20
C GLU A 36 -10.49 -4.58 10.17
N LYS A 37 -10.37 -5.15 8.96
CA LYS A 37 -9.65 -4.52 7.84
C LYS A 37 -10.33 -3.26 7.36
N GLU A 38 -11.66 -3.20 7.36
CA GLU A 38 -12.40 -1.97 7.01
C GLU A 38 -12.10 -0.86 8.01
N VAL A 39 -12.15 -1.17 9.32
CA VAL A 39 -11.81 -0.20 10.39
C VAL A 39 -10.36 0.23 10.28
N PHE A 40 -9.44 -0.71 10.08
CA PHE A 40 -8.02 -0.42 9.91
C PHE A 40 -7.76 0.47 8.69
N LEU A 41 -8.36 0.15 7.54
CA LEU A 41 -8.23 0.91 6.31
C LEU A 41 -8.68 2.35 6.53
N PHE A 42 -9.89 2.54 7.06
CA PHE A 42 -10.41 3.89 7.32
C PHE A 42 -9.53 4.68 8.31
N SER A 43 -9.02 4.01 9.34
CA SER A 43 -8.10 4.61 10.31
C SER A 43 -6.77 5.04 9.67
N TYR A 44 -6.22 4.21 8.79
CA TYR A 44 -4.99 4.51 8.05
C TYR A 44 -5.17 5.73 7.13
N LEU A 45 -6.25 5.76 6.35
CA LEU A 45 -6.57 6.88 5.47
C LEU A 45 -6.73 8.18 6.26
N THR A 46 -7.48 8.14 7.36
CA THR A 46 -7.68 9.28 8.25
C THR A 46 -6.36 9.76 8.86
N GLN A 47 -5.49 8.85 9.30
CA GLN A 47 -4.19 9.22 9.85
C GLN A 47 -3.32 9.99 8.85
N VAL A 48 -3.30 9.58 7.58
CA VAL A 48 -2.55 10.28 6.52
C VAL A 48 -3.13 11.67 6.27
N TYR A 49 -4.46 11.78 6.20
CA TYR A 49 -5.16 13.05 6.07
C TYR A 49 -4.80 14.02 7.21
N GLU A 50 -4.90 13.56 8.45
CA GLU A 50 -4.63 14.37 9.64
C GLU A 50 -3.15 14.77 9.70
N THR A 51 -2.23 13.87 9.35
CA THR A 51 -0.80 14.18 9.30
C THR A 51 -0.50 15.28 8.29
N HIS A 52 -1.08 15.24 7.09
CA HIS A 52 -0.89 16.32 6.12
C HIS A 52 -1.49 17.64 6.60
N SER A 53 -2.68 17.59 7.20
CA SER A 53 -3.33 18.78 7.78
C SER A 53 -2.49 19.40 8.91
N GLU A 54 -1.91 18.57 9.77
CA GLU A 54 -1.02 19.00 10.85
C GLU A 54 0.30 19.58 10.30
N LEU A 55 0.89 18.98 9.27
CA LEU A 55 2.07 19.54 8.58
C LEU A 55 1.76 20.94 8.03
N LYS A 56 0.63 21.12 7.34
CA LYS A 56 0.20 22.43 6.85
C LYS A 56 0.06 23.46 7.97
N ASN A 57 -0.49 23.05 9.11
CA ASN A 57 -0.74 23.95 10.25
C ASN A 57 0.53 24.28 11.05
N SER A 58 1.45 23.33 11.16
CA SER A 58 2.65 23.45 12.02
C SER A 58 3.85 24.05 11.30
N VAL A 59 4.10 23.65 10.05
CA VAL A 59 5.27 24.05 9.26
C VAL A 59 4.94 24.83 7.99
N GLY A 60 3.65 24.95 7.64
CA GLY A 60 3.20 25.65 6.43
C GLY A 60 3.41 24.82 5.15
N TYR A 61 3.37 25.48 4.00
CA TYR A 61 3.53 24.86 2.68
C TYR A 61 5.02 24.78 2.25
N GLY A 62 5.87 24.25 3.12
CA GLY A 62 7.29 24.02 2.82
C GLY A 62 7.54 22.66 2.13
N GLU A 63 8.81 22.41 1.79
CA GLU A 63 9.25 21.21 1.05
C GLU A 63 8.74 19.89 1.67
N ILE A 64 8.74 19.77 3.01
CA ILE A 64 8.28 18.53 3.67
C ILE A 64 6.77 18.31 3.53
N THR A 65 5.98 19.39 3.55
CA THR A 65 4.53 19.33 3.40
C THR A 65 4.16 18.96 1.98
N GLU A 66 4.83 19.58 1.00
CA GLU A 66 4.66 19.28 -0.43
C GLU A 66 5.07 17.84 -0.74
N TRP A 67 6.25 17.41 -0.27
CA TRP A 67 6.69 16.03 -0.43
C TRP A 67 5.69 15.04 0.19
N TYR A 68 5.18 15.32 1.39
CA TYR A 68 4.19 14.45 2.04
C TYR A 68 2.88 14.39 1.25
N TYR A 69 2.44 15.51 0.68
CA TYR A 69 1.28 15.55 -0.20
C TYR A 69 1.48 14.64 -1.41
N GLU A 70 2.52 14.88 -2.20
CA GLU A 70 2.79 14.17 -3.46
C GLU A 70 3.05 12.66 -3.26
N ASN A 71 3.67 12.27 -2.14
CA ASN A 71 4.10 10.89 -1.92
C ASN A 71 3.14 10.08 -1.03
N ARG A 72 2.19 10.75 -0.36
CA ARG A 72 1.25 10.10 0.57
C ARG A 72 -0.16 10.63 0.41
N ALA A 73 -0.38 11.92 0.68
CA ALA A 73 -1.73 12.43 0.90
C ALA A 73 -2.59 12.51 -0.36
N GLU A 74 -2.00 12.82 -1.53
CA GLU A 74 -2.73 12.97 -2.79
C GLU A 74 -3.54 11.72 -3.14
N MET A 75 -2.89 10.54 -3.13
CA MET A 75 -3.59 9.27 -3.37
C MET A 75 -4.67 9.00 -2.31
N ILE A 76 -4.43 9.34 -1.05
CA ILE A 76 -5.41 9.14 0.02
C ILE A 76 -6.63 10.04 -0.18
N TYR A 77 -6.45 11.28 -0.65
CA TYR A 77 -7.56 12.15 -1.03
C TYR A 77 -8.38 11.54 -2.17
N GLY A 78 -7.72 11.05 -3.22
CA GLY A 78 -8.41 10.33 -4.29
C GLY A 78 -9.19 9.11 -3.78
N ILE A 79 -8.63 8.35 -2.83
CA ILE A 79 -9.36 7.23 -2.21
C ILE A 79 -10.60 7.71 -1.45
N PHE A 80 -10.53 8.82 -0.71
CA PHE A 80 -11.71 9.36 -0.03
C PHE A 80 -12.82 9.73 -1.01
N ASP A 81 -12.49 10.33 -2.15
CA ASP A 81 -13.46 10.64 -3.20
C ASP A 81 -14.10 9.35 -3.76
N GLN A 82 -13.30 8.29 -3.96
CA GLN A 82 -13.82 7.00 -4.43
C GLN A 82 -14.73 6.33 -3.40
N LEU A 83 -14.49 6.51 -2.10
CA LEU A 83 -15.33 5.94 -1.04
C LEU A 83 -16.75 6.54 -0.99
N GLU A 84 -17.01 7.65 -1.69
CA GLU A 84 -18.37 8.14 -1.93
C GLU A 84 -19.14 7.29 -2.94
N LEU A 85 -18.43 6.56 -3.80
CA LEU A 85 -18.97 5.76 -4.90
C LEU A 85 -18.90 4.25 -4.62
N VAL A 86 -17.89 3.80 -3.88
CA VAL A 86 -17.64 2.39 -3.57
C VAL A 86 -17.57 2.16 -2.06
N LYS A 87 -17.97 0.97 -1.61
CA LYS A 87 -17.90 0.61 -0.18
C LYS A 87 -16.44 0.38 0.23
N VAL A 88 -16.11 0.68 1.48
CA VAL A 88 -14.81 0.35 2.09
C VAL A 88 -14.50 -1.15 1.96
N SER A 89 -15.51 -2.02 2.10
CA SER A 89 -15.39 -3.47 1.91
C SER A 89 -14.86 -3.86 0.51
N GLU A 90 -15.19 -3.09 -0.53
CA GLU A 90 -14.69 -3.32 -1.90
C GLU A 90 -13.20 -2.96 -2.00
N MET A 91 -12.79 -1.86 -1.36
CA MET A 91 -11.37 -1.50 -1.26
C MET A 91 -10.57 -2.57 -0.51
N VAL A 92 -11.10 -3.06 0.62
CA VAL A 92 -10.49 -4.17 1.38
C VAL A 92 -10.33 -5.41 0.49
N ARG A 93 -11.34 -5.75 -0.31
CA ARG A 93 -11.27 -6.88 -1.24
C ARG A 93 -10.16 -6.71 -2.28
N TRP A 94 -9.97 -5.52 -2.84
CA TRP A 94 -8.89 -5.28 -3.81
C TRP A 94 -7.50 -5.28 -3.18
N VAL A 95 -7.37 -4.81 -1.94
CA VAL A 95 -6.12 -4.93 -1.18
C VAL A 95 -5.81 -6.40 -0.89
N ASP A 96 -6.80 -7.21 -0.52
CA ASP A 96 -6.62 -8.65 -0.34
C ASP A 96 -6.28 -9.37 -1.65
N GLU A 97 -6.88 -8.94 -2.78
CA GLU A 97 -6.56 -9.46 -4.11
C GLU A 97 -5.11 -9.14 -4.51
N PHE A 98 -4.62 -7.93 -4.22
CA PHE A 98 -3.22 -7.60 -4.44
C PHE A 98 -2.30 -8.56 -3.69
N TYR A 99 -2.56 -8.84 -2.41
CA TYR A 99 -1.73 -9.75 -1.61
C TYR A 99 -1.95 -11.24 -1.88
N SER A 100 -3.01 -11.63 -2.59
CA SER A 100 -3.25 -13.02 -2.97
C SER A 100 -2.23 -13.51 -4.01
N HIS A 101 -1.61 -12.58 -4.75
CA HIS A 101 -0.56 -12.86 -5.71
C HIS A 101 0.79 -13.00 -5.00
N GLY A 102 1.43 -14.18 -5.15
CA GLY A 102 2.67 -14.51 -4.42
C GLY A 102 3.81 -13.51 -4.60
N GLU A 103 3.90 -12.88 -5.78
CA GLU A 103 4.88 -11.83 -6.10
C GLU A 103 4.66 -10.50 -5.37
N TYR A 104 3.43 -10.28 -4.88
CA TYR A 104 3.02 -9.07 -4.17
C TYR A 104 2.86 -9.27 -2.66
N ALA A 105 2.96 -10.52 -2.18
CA ALA A 105 2.75 -10.86 -0.78
C ALA A 105 3.51 -9.93 0.19
N ASN A 106 4.76 -9.59 -0.12
CA ASN A 106 5.62 -8.80 0.76
C ASN A 106 5.82 -7.35 0.31
N ARG A 107 4.98 -6.85 -0.60
CA ARG A 107 5.05 -5.46 -1.09
C ARG A 107 4.54 -4.48 -0.03
N PRO A 108 5.02 -3.22 -0.02
CA PRO A 108 4.52 -2.16 0.84
C PRO A 108 3.00 -1.96 0.77
N PHE A 109 2.38 -1.62 1.90
CA PHE A 109 0.93 -1.36 1.98
C PHE A 109 0.45 -0.26 1.05
N ILE A 110 1.28 0.76 0.82
CA ILE A 110 0.96 1.85 -0.11
C ILE A 110 0.78 1.35 -1.56
N GLU A 111 1.53 0.33 -1.99
CA GLU A 111 1.38 -0.24 -3.35
C GLU A 111 0.06 -1.01 -3.48
N ALA A 112 -0.37 -1.70 -2.41
CA ALA A 112 -1.67 -2.35 -2.39
C ALA A 112 -2.84 -1.34 -2.40
N LEU A 113 -2.68 -0.21 -1.72
CA LEU A 113 -3.64 0.89 -1.76
C LEU A 113 -3.70 1.55 -3.14
N GLU A 114 -2.55 1.77 -3.78
CA GLU A 114 -2.48 2.30 -5.13
C GLU A 114 -3.18 1.37 -6.13
N PHE A 115 -2.96 0.06 -6.01
CA PHE A 115 -3.68 -0.94 -6.78
C PHE A 115 -5.20 -0.83 -6.56
N ALA A 116 -5.64 -0.82 -5.30
CA ALA A 116 -7.06 -0.71 -4.97
C ALA A 116 -7.69 0.60 -5.47
N TYR A 117 -6.97 1.71 -5.36
CA TYR A 117 -7.40 3.02 -5.87
C TYR A 117 -7.59 3.02 -7.39
N ARG A 118 -6.60 2.52 -8.13
CA ARG A 118 -6.71 2.37 -9.59
C ARG A 118 -7.85 1.44 -9.99
N PHE A 119 -8.09 0.37 -9.22
CA PHE A 119 -9.24 -0.49 -9.42
C PHE A 119 -10.57 0.21 -9.16
N ALA A 120 -10.63 1.12 -8.19
CA ALA A 120 -11.80 1.95 -7.92
C ALA A 120 -12.10 2.87 -9.11
N GLU A 121 -11.06 3.57 -9.62
CA GLU A 121 -11.16 4.48 -10.76
C GLU A 121 -11.44 3.77 -12.09
N ALA A 122 -10.94 2.54 -12.28
CA ALA A 122 -11.12 1.80 -13.52
C ALA A 122 -12.61 1.52 -13.80
N SER A 123 -13.07 1.97 -14.96
CA SER A 123 -14.39 1.60 -15.49
C SER A 123 -14.46 0.09 -15.80
N GLY A 124 -15.60 -0.56 -15.52
CA GLY A 124 -15.79 -2.00 -15.72
C GLY A 124 -16.82 -2.58 -14.75
N ALA A 125 -17.66 -3.51 -15.21
CA ALA A 125 -18.76 -4.05 -14.42
C ALA A 125 -18.31 -5.16 -13.44
N ASN A 126 -17.15 -5.78 -13.67
CA ASN A 126 -16.61 -6.86 -12.83
C ASN A 126 -15.06 -6.80 -12.71
N MET A 127 -14.50 -7.57 -11.76
CA MET A 127 -13.05 -7.53 -11.42
C MET A 127 -12.14 -7.86 -12.61
N TRP A 128 -12.56 -8.78 -13.49
CA TRP A 128 -11.78 -9.19 -14.65
C TRP A 128 -11.68 -8.07 -15.70
N GLU A 129 -12.79 -7.42 -16.01
CA GLU A 129 -12.81 -6.27 -16.92
C GLU A 129 -11.92 -5.12 -16.42
N LYS A 130 -11.97 -4.84 -15.11
CA LYS A 130 -11.10 -3.84 -14.49
C LYS A 130 -9.62 -4.23 -14.56
N TYR A 131 -9.29 -5.49 -14.32
CA TYR A 131 -7.90 -5.99 -14.42
C TYR A 131 -7.35 -5.92 -15.85
N GLU A 132 -8.16 -6.26 -16.86
CA GLU A 132 -7.77 -6.13 -18.27
C GLU A 132 -7.57 -4.66 -18.65
N ASN A 133 -8.46 -3.75 -18.23
CA ASN A 133 -8.26 -2.31 -18.47
C ASN A 133 -6.94 -1.80 -17.87
N LEU A 134 -6.57 -2.25 -16.67
CA LEU A 134 -5.30 -1.88 -16.03
C LEU A 134 -4.05 -2.48 -16.70
N LYS A 135 -4.17 -3.61 -17.40
CA LYS A 135 -3.07 -4.18 -18.20
C LYS A 135 -2.83 -3.43 -19.51
N PHE A 136 -3.88 -2.90 -20.13
CA PHE A 136 -3.80 -2.25 -21.43
C PHE A 136 -3.55 -0.74 -21.37
N ASP A 137 -3.81 -0.11 -20.22
CA ASP A 137 -3.34 1.25 -19.95
C ASP A 137 -1.83 1.26 -19.69
N LYS A 138 -1.07 1.18 -20.80
CA LYS A 138 0.29 1.73 -20.82
C LYS A 138 0.17 3.22 -20.48
N ILE A 139 0.72 3.58 -19.32
CA ILE A 139 1.13 4.91 -18.87
C ILE A 139 1.24 5.87 -20.05
N LYS A 140 0.24 6.75 -20.22
CA LYS A 140 0.43 8.01 -20.93
C LYS A 140 0.86 9.05 -19.89
N PRO A 141 2.06 9.65 -20.01
CA PRO A 141 2.36 10.82 -19.21
C PRO A 141 1.53 12.00 -19.75
N GLY A 142 0.78 12.64 -18.85
CA GLY A 142 0.24 14.00 -18.87
C GLY A 142 -0.30 14.59 -20.18
N LYS A 143 -1.58 14.98 -20.14
CA LYS A 143 -2.08 16.37 -20.24
C LYS A 143 -3.57 16.34 -20.55
N ASP A 144 -4.36 16.97 -19.70
CA ASP A 144 -5.00 18.25 -20.02
C ASP A 144 -5.18 19.06 -18.73
#